data_AF-A0A7W5XWH5-F1
#
_entry.id   AF-A0A7W5XWH5-F1
#
_cell.length_a   1.000
_cell.length_b   1.000
_cell.length_c   1.000
_cell.angle_alpha   90.00
_cell.angle_beta   90.00
_cell.angle_gamma   90.00
#
_symmetry.space_group_name_H-M   'P 1'
#
loop_
_entity.id
_entity.type
_entity.pdbx_description
1 polymer ?
#
loop_
_entity_poly.entity_id
_entity_poly.type
_entity_poly.pdbx_seq_one_letter_code
_entity_poly.pdbx_strand_id
1 'polypeptide(L)' 'MSPVTRKFATEALRRMLIHGARAAMPHLARTQTATGAWLRGLIARAHPNIVIVALAAKMARIIWAVLQKRVMFEHTAAVS' A
#
# COMPACT_ATOMS: atom_id res chain seq x y z
N MET A 1 -8.51 29.51 -14.50
CA MET A 1 -7.40 28.91 -13.74
C MET A 1 -7.81 27.48 -13.36
N SER A 2 -7.23 26.47 -14.01
CA SER A 2 -7.79 25.12 -14.18
C SER A 2 -7.68 24.17 -12.96
N PRO A 3 -8.58 23.18 -12.81
CA PRO A 3 -8.59 22.22 -11.71
C PRO A 3 -7.69 21.01 -12.02
N VAL A 4 -6.38 21.07 -11.71
CA VAL A 4 -5.41 19.98 -12.05
C VAL A 4 -4.53 19.56 -10.87
N THR A 5 -5.06 19.53 -9.64
CA THR A 5 -4.22 19.22 -8.45
C THR A 5 -4.83 18.22 -7.48
N ARG A 6 -5.58 17.23 -7.97
CA ARG A 6 -6.07 16.13 -7.11
C ARG A 6 -5.76 14.70 -7.58
N LYS A 7 -5.30 14.49 -8.82
CA LYS A 7 -5.09 13.13 -9.37
C LYS A 7 -3.69 12.53 -9.14
N PHE A 8 -2.65 13.35 -8.98
CA PHE A 8 -1.26 12.86 -8.87
C PHE A 8 -0.97 12.14 -7.55
N ALA A 9 -1.59 12.58 -6.44
CA ALA A 9 -1.35 12.00 -5.11
C ALA A 9 -1.77 10.51 -5.05
N THR A 10 -2.90 10.14 -5.65
CA THR A 10 -3.39 8.75 -5.66
C THR A 10 -2.60 7.85 -6.60
N GLU A 11 -2.16 8.38 -7.73
CA GLU A 11 -1.44 7.58 -8.73
C GLU A 11 0.03 7.35 -8.33
N ALA A 12 0.70 8.39 -7.81
CA ALA A 12 2.05 8.28 -7.27
C ALA A 12 2.09 7.30 -6.08
N LEU A 13 1.12 7.40 -5.16
CA LEU A 13 1.00 6.48 -4.03
C LEU A 13 0.79 5.03 -4.49
N ARG A 14 -0.10 4.80 -5.46
CA ARG A 14 -0.33 3.46 -6.02
C ARG A 14 0.93 2.89 -6.65
N ARG A 15 1.67 3.68 -7.44
CA ARG A 15 2.93 3.26 -8.07
C ARG A 15 3.98 2.92 -7.00
N MET A 16 4.14 3.77 -5.99
CA MET A 16 5.09 3.55 -4.91
C MET A 16 4.76 2.30 -4.08
N LEU A 17 3.47 2.05 -3.82
CA LEU A 17 3.00 0.82 -3.17
C LEU A 17 3.24 -0.43 -4.00
N ILE A 18 3.07 -0.36 -5.32
CA ILE A 18 3.35 -1.49 -6.23
C ILE A 18 4.85 -1.78 -6.27
N HIS A 19 5.71 -0.76 -6.35
CA HIS A 19 7.16 -0.94 -6.31
C HIS A 19 7.62 -1.51 -4.97
N GLY A 20 7.09 -0.98 -3.85
CA GLY A 20 7.36 -1.50 -2.51
C GLY A 20 6.89 -2.96 -2.35
N ALA A 21 5.69 -3.28 -2.85
CA ALA A 21 5.17 -4.65 -2.85
C ALA A 21 6.05 -5.59 -3.68
N ARG A 22 6.51 -5.16 -4.87
CA ARG A 22 7.40 -5.97 -5.72
C ARG A 22 8.73 -6.28 -5.03
N ALA A 23 9.33 -5.30 -4.35
CA ALA A 23 10.58 -5.49 -3.60
C ALA A 23 10.38 -6.35 -2.33
N ALA A 24 9.25 -6.19 -1.64
CA ALA A 24 8.95 -6.89 -0.40
C ALA A 24 8.48 -8.35 -0.63
N MET A 25 7.86 -8.64 -1.78
CA MET A 25 7.25 -9.94 -2.09
C MET A 25 8.20 -11.14 -1.89
N PRO A 26 9.46 -11.15 -2.38
CA PRO A 26 10.36 -12.29 -2.21
C PRO A 26 10.77 -12.50 -0.75
N HIS A 27 10.85 -11.43 0.03
CA HIS A 27 11.19 -11.50 1.45
C HIS A 27 9.99 -12.02 2.25
N LEU A 28 8.81 -11.41 2.07
CA LEU A 28 7.58 -11.83 2.74
C LEU A 28 7.17 -13.26 2.40
N ALA A 29 7.38 -13.70 1.16
CA ALA A 29 7.07 -15.07 0.74
C ALA A 29 7.96 -16.10 1.43
N ARG A 30 9.17 -15.72 1.87
CA ARG A 30 10.09 -16.59 2.62
C ARG A 30 9.83 -16.58 4.12
N THR A 31 9.19 -15.54 4.65
CA THR A 31 8.86 -15.46 6.08
C THR A 31 7.79 -16.49 6.46
N GLN A 32 7.94 -17.10 7.64
CA GLN A 32 6.95 -18.03 8.22
C GLN A 32 5.81 -17.29 8.94
N THR A 33 5.27 -16.24 8.32
CA THR A 33 4.10 -15.51 8.84
C THR A 33 2.84 -15.91 8.10
N ALA A 34 1.67 -15.61 8.68
CA ALA A 34 0.37 -15.78 8.01
C ALA A 34 0.33 -15.04 6.65
N THR A 35 0.98 -13.87 6.55
CA THR A 35 1.11 -13.15 5.28
C THR A 35 2.01 -13.88 4.29
N GLY A 36 3.13 -14.47 4.73
CA GLY A 36 3.99 -15.28 3.87
C GLY A 36 3.31 -16.56 3.37
N ALA A 37 2.55 -17.25 4.22
CA ALA A 37 1.75 -18.41 3.83
C ALA A 37 0.66 -18.06 2.81
N TRP A 38 -0.07 -16.97 3.04
CA TRP A 38 -1.04 -16.44 2.08
C TRP A 38 -0.39 -16.09 0.74
N LEU A 39 0.77 -15.43 0.76
CA LEU A 39 1.49 -15.01 -0.43
C LEU A 39 2.00 -16.20 -1.24
N ARG A 40 2.56 -17.23 -0.58
CA ARG A 40 2.95 -18.48 -1.24
C ARG A 40 1.76 -19.18 -1.90
N GLY A 41 0.62 -19.24 -1.21
CA GLY A 41 -0.61 -19.79 -1.77
C GLY A 41 -1.12 -19.00 -2.98
N LEU A 42 -0.93 -17.68 -2.98
CA LEU A 42 -1.34 -16.82 -4.09
C LEU A 42 -0.38 -16.94 -5.30
N ILE A 43 0.94 -17.00 -5.05
CA ILE A 43 1.96 -17.23 -6.08
C ILE A 43 1.74 -18.57 -6.78
N ALA A 44 1.32 -19.60 -6.04
CA ALA A 44 1.03 -20.91 -6.61
C ALA A 44 -0.19 -20.92 -7.56
N ARG A 45 -1.06 -19.91 -7.51
CA ARG A 45 -2.34 -19.88 -8.24
C ARG A 45 -2.50 -18.71 -9.21
N ALA A 46 -1.65 -17.69 -9.13
CA ALA A 46 -1.83 -16.44 -9.88
C ALA A 46 -0.51 -15.88 -10.43
N HIS A 47 -0.62 -15.14 -11.53
CA HIS A 47 0.53 -14.48 -12.15
C HIS A 47 1.19 -13.47 -11.19
N PRO A 48 2.53 -13.32 -11.17
CA PRO A 48 3.25 -12.43 -10.25
C PRO A 48 2.72 -10.99 -10.21
N ASN A 49 2.27 -10.44 -11.35
CA ASN A 49 1.68 -9.09 -11.39
C ASN A 49 0.37 -9.00 -10.57
N ILE A 50 -0.46 -10.05 -10.58
CA ILE A 50 -1.68 -10.11 -9.77
C ILE A 50 -1.31 -10.18 -8.28
N VAL A 51 -0.31 -10.99 -7.94
CA VAL A 51 0.19 -11.12 -6.57
C VAL A 51 0.70 -9.78 -6.03
N ILE A 52 1.48 -9.05 -6.83
CA ILE A 52 2.02 -7.73 -6.45
C ILE A 52 0.89 -6.73 -6.22
N VAL A 53 -0.12 -6.69 -7.09
CA VAL A 53 -1.28 -5.79 -6.93
C VAL A 53 -2.09 -6.16 -5.69
N ALA A 54 -2.31 -7.44 -5.42
CA ALA A 54 -2.99 -7.90 -4.22
C ALA A 54 -2.21 -7.54 -2.93
N LEU A 55 -0.88 -7.68 -2.96
CA LEU A 55 -0.01 -7.28 -1.86
C LEU A 55 -0.06 -5.76 -1.63
N ALA A 56 -0.01 -4.96 -2.70
CA ALA A 56 -0.16 -3.51 -2.62
C ALA A 56 -1.52 -3.11 -2.04
N ALA A 57 -2.62 -3.76 -2.44
CA ALA A 57 -3.95 -3.53 -1.90
C ALA A 57 -4.03 -3.89 -0.40
N LYS A 58 -3.39 -4.98 0.03
CA LYS A 58 -3.30 -5.36 1.45
C LYS A 58 -2.54 -4.29 2.25
N MET A 59 -1.41 -3.80 1.74
CA MET A 59 -0.62 -2.74 2.38
C MET A 59 -1.39 -1.41 2.44
N ALA A 60 -2.10 -1.05 1.36
CA ALA A 60 -2.95 0.13 1.33
C ALA A 60 -4.03 0.08 2.41
N ARG A 61 -4.66 -1.08 2.64
CA ARG A 61 -5.65 -1.27 3.72
C ARG A 61 -5.03 -1.12 5.11
N ILE A 62 -3.80 -1.61 5.31
CA ILE A 62 -3.08 -1.43 6.58
C ILE A 62 -2.78 0.04 6.82
N ILE A 63 -2.22 0.73 5.82
CA ILE A 63 -1.93 2.16 5.87
C ILE A 63 -3.22 2.95 6.15
N TRP A 64 -4.31 2.64 5.44
CA TRP A 64 -5.62 3.25 5.68
C TRP A 64 -6.11 3.02 7.10
N ALA A 65 -6.06 1.78 7.60
CA ALA A 65 -6.49 1.47 8.96
C ALA A 65 -5.62 2.17 10.02
N VAL A 66 -4.32 2.31 9.76
CA VAL A 66 -3.39 3.07 10.62
C VAL A 66 -3.73 4.56 10.59
N LEU A 67 -3.88 5.16 9.40
CA LEU A 67 -4.27 6.56 9.23
C LEU A 67 -5.62 6.87 9.87
N GLN A 68 -6.62 6.01 9.64
CA GLN A 68 -7.95 6.13 10.22
C GLN A 68 -7.93 6.04 11.75
N LYS A 69 -7.00 5.26 12.33
CA LYS A 69 -6.79 5.18 13.77
C LYS A 69 -5.89 6.30 14.33
N ARG A 70 -5.24 7.11 13.48
CA ARG A 70 -4.17 8.04 13.87
C ARG A 70 -4.30 9.47 13.35
N VAL A 71 -5.46 9.98 12.93
CA VAL A 71 -5.56 11.43 12.60
C VAL A 71 -6.89 12.07 13.00
N MET A 72 -6.82 12.93 14.02
CA MET A 72 -6.96 14.37 13.82
C MET A 72 -5.68 15.02 14.33
N PHE A 73 -4.70 15.27 13.45
CA PHE A 73 -3.65 16.25 13.72
C PHE A 73 -4.01 17.47 12.89
N GLU A 74 -4.87 18.33 13.46
CA GLU A 74 -4.98 19.70 12.99
C GLU A 74 -3.66 20.39 13.33
N HIS A 75 -2.83 20.63 12.32
CA HIS A 75 -1.93 21.76 12.40
C HIS A 75 -2.77 23.00 12.09
N THR A 76 -3.62 23.40 13.03
CA THR A 76 -4.10 24.78 13.08
C THR A 76 -2.84 25.58 13.38
N ALA A 77 -2.20 26.05 12.31
CA ALA A 77 -1.25 27.14 12.39
C ALA A 77 -2.03 28.30 13.01
N ALA A 78 -1.97 28.39 14.34
CA ALA A 78 -2.34 29.58 15.08
C ALA A 78 -1.33 30.64 14.68
N VAL A 79 -1.62 31.31 13.56
CA VAL A 79 -1.13 32.65 13.30
C VAL A 79 -2.08 33.55 14.07
N SER A 80 -1.64 34.00 15.24
CA SER A 80 -2.17 35.16 15.97
C SER A 80 -0.98 35.91 16.54
#